data_AF-A9AVJ0-F1
#
_entry.id   AF-A9AVJ0-F1
#
_cell.length_a   1.000
_cell.length_b   1.000
_cell.length_c   1.000
_cell.angle_alpha   90.00
_cell.angle_beta   90.00
_cell.angle_gamma   90.00
#
_symmetry.space_group_name_H-M   'P 1'
#
loop_
_entity.id
_entity.type
_entity.pdbx_description
1 polymer ?
#
loop_
_entity_poly.entity_id
_entity_poly.type
_entity_poly.pdbx_seq_one_letter_code
_entity_poly.pdbx_strand_id
1 'polypeptide(L)'
;MATIRNFEQSIAIVQSLEEESQSIALHRIAIALTKIGDIDQALIFTQFILDEFIRVNTWIRMVAITTENKNHQKAREVLYSTIEQVSLMNTTDDVLSRLANSASLLGQLDQAFAIAQSISDTAQRVKILATLIQTYDPTPERTLSIIQSEWYQVKHDSRLWDFLPLAIPLLDQYPWLGIAILENEKWVKQQQVWLV
;
A
#
# COMPACT_ATOMS: atom_id res chain seq x y z
N MET A 1 -30.00 12.59 -18.84
CA MET A 1 -30.49 13.86 -18.24
C MET A 1 -30.87 13.72 -16.76
N ALA A 2 -31.54 12.65 -16.32
CA ALA A 2 -31.89 12.46 -14.90
C ALA A 2 -30.67 12.30 -13.96
N THR A 3 -29.60 11.62 -14.40
CA THR A 3 -28.37 11.41 -13.62
C THR A 3 -27.59 12.71 -13.38
N ILE A 4 -27.39 13.53 -14.41
CA ILE A 4 -26.66 14.81 -14.31
C ILE A 4 -27.41 15.82 -13.42
N ARG A 5 -28.74 15.89 -13.55
CA ARG A 5 -29.57 16.78 -12.74
C ARG A 5 -29.59 16.36 -11.26
N ASN A 6 -29.59 15.06 -10.97
CA ASN A 6 -29.47 14.53 -9.61
C ASN A 6 -28.06 14.74 -9.02
N PHE A 7 -27.02 14.71 -9.86
CA PHE A 7 -25.63 14.99 -9.47
C PHE A 7 -25.45 16.44 -9.03
N GLU A 8 -25.86 17.41 -9.86
CA GLU A 8 -25.77 18.84 -9.53
C GLU A 8 -26.57 19.20 -8.26
N GLN A 9 -27.76 18.60 -8.09
CA GLN A 9 -28.56 18.78 -6.88
C GLN A 9 -27.88 18.19 -5.64
N SER A 10 -27.25 17.03 -5.78
CA SER A 10 -26.53 16.38 -4.68
C SER A 10 -25.31 17.20 -4.26
N ILE A 11 -24.55 17.76 -5.22
CA ILE A 11 -23.45 18.69 -4.93
C ILE A 11 -23.96 19.96 -4.26
N ALA A 12 -25.06 20.56 -4.74
CA ALA A 12 -25.62 21.77 -4.16
C ALA A 12 -26.08 21.58 -2.70
N ILE A 13 -26.72 20.45 -2.38
CA ILE A 13 -27.10 20.10 -1.01
C ILE A 13 -25.86 19.97 -0.13
N VAL A 14 -24.85 19.27 -0.62
CA VAL A 14 -23.62 19.01 0.13
C VAL A 14 -22.81 20.28 0.38
N GLN A 15 -22.75 21.19 -0.60
CA GLN A 15 -22.11 22.51 -0.47
C GLN A 15 -22.83 23.45 0.52
N SER A 16 -24.08 23.17 0.88
CA SER A 16 -24.80 23.94 1.90
C SER A 16 -24.48 23.52 3.34
N LEU A 17 -23.71 22.44 3.52
CA LEU A 17 -23.30 21.93 4.82
C LEU A 17 -22.02 22.60 5.31
N GLU A 18 -21.79 22.53 6.62
CA GLU A 18 -20.47 22.83 7.20
C GLU A 18 -19.40 21.85 6.69
N GLU A 19 -18.15 22.29 6.61
CA GLU A 19 -17.04 21.58 5.93
C GLU A 19 -16.84 20.12 6.37
N GLU A 20 -16.92 19.85 7.68
CA GLU A 20 -16.82 18.48 8.21
C GLU A 20 -18.00 17.62 7.72
N SER A 21 -19.21 18.16 7.80
CA SER A 21 -20.44 17.49 7.33
C SER A 21 -20.42 17.29 5.82
N GLN A 22 -19.83 18.23 5.07
CA GLN A 22 -19.64 18.14 3.63
C GLN A 22 -18.75 16.94 3.27
N SER A 23 -17.57 16.82 3.90
CA SER A 23 -16.63 15.74 3.63
C SER A 23 -17.22 14.36 3.94
N ILE A 24 -17.96 14.24 5.06
CA ILE A 24 -18.67 13.01 5.43
C ILE A 24 -19.78 12.69 4.42
N ALA A 25 -20.54 13.68 3.95
CA ALA A 25 -21.60 13.47 2.97
C ALA A 25 -21.05 12.99 1.62
N LEU A 26 -20.01 13.65 1.11
CA LEU A 26 -19.32 13.26 -0.12
C LEU A 26 -18.73 11.84 -0.03
N HIS A 27 -18.10 11.50 1.11
CA HIS A 27 -17.64 10.14 1.37
C HIS A 27 -18.78 9.12 1.22
N ARG A 28 -19.92 9.37 1.88
CA ARG A 28 -21.06 8.44 1.84
C ARG A 28 -21.63 8.30 0.43
N ILE A 29 -21.69 9.38 -0.34
CA ILE A 29 -22.14 9.37 -1.73
C ILE A 29 -21.18 8.54 -2.60
N ALA A 30 -19.88 8.80 -2.53
CA ALA A 30 -18.87 8.06 -3.29
C ALA A 30 -18.93 6.54 -3.00
N ILE A 31 -19.06 6.16 -1.73
CA ILE A 31 -19.19 4.75 -1.33
C ILE A 31 -20.49 4.13 -1.85
N ALA A 32 -21.62 4.86 -1.82
CA ALA A 32 -22.88 4.36 -2.35
C ALA A 32 -22.82 4.14 -3.87
N LEU A 33 -22.25 5.10 -4.60
CA LEU A 33 -22.03 5.02 -6.05
C LEU A 33 -21.12 3.84 -6.41
N THR A 34 -20.05 3.63 -5.65
CA THR A 34 -19.13 2.50 -5.86
C THR A 34 -19.85 1.15 -5.69
N LYS A 35 -20.70 1.03 -4.67
CA LYS A 35 -21.46 -0.21 -4.41
C LYS A 35 -22.42 -0.56 -5.54
N ILE A 36 -23.00 0.44 -6.22
CA ILE A 36 -23.88 0.22 -7.38
C ILE A 36 -23.13 0.16 -8.72
N GLY A 37 -21.78 0.24 -8.70
CA GLY A 37 -20.92 0.14 -9.87
C GLY A 37 -20.74 1.43 -10.67
N ASP A 38 -21.28 2.57 -10.20
CA ASP A 38 -21.07 3.88 -10.83
C ASP A 38 -19.74 4.50 -10.33
N ILE A 39 -18.65 3.87 -10.75
CA ILE A 39 -17.31 4.19 -10.29
C ILE A 39 -16.89 5.58 -10.77
N ASP A 40 -17.20 5.95 -12.01
CA ASP A 40 -16.75 7.23 -12.57
C ASP A 40 -17.34 8.41 -11.78
N GLN A 41 -18.62 8.35 -11.38
CA GLN A 41 -19.17 9.37 -10.48
C GLN A 41 -18.59 9.29 -9.06
N ALA A 42 -18.34 8.08 -8.54
CA ALA A 42 -17.72 7.93 -7.23
C ALA A 42 -16.34 8.59 -7.16
N LEU A 43 -15.54 8.48 -8.22
CA LEU A 43 -14.23 9.15 -8.35
C LEU A 43 -14.39 10.68 -8.27
N ILE A 44 -15.34 11.23 -9.02
CA ILE A 44 -15.62 12.67 -9.03
C ILE A 44 -16.02 13.16 -7.63
N PHE A 45 -16.98 12.52 -6.96
CA PHE A 45 -17.38 12.92 -5.61
C PHE A 45 -16.24 12.83 -4.60
N THR A 46 -15.35 11.85 -4.75
CA THR A 46 -14.19 11.69 -3.87
C THR A 46 -13.20 12.84 -4.01
N GLN A 47 -13.01 13.37 -5.22
CA GLN A 47 -12.13 14.52 -5.45
C GLN A 47 -12.63 15.80 -4.74
N PHE A 48 -13.93 15.95 -4.54
CA PHE A 48 -14.50 17.10 -3.83
C PHE A 48 -14.40 17.03 -2.31
N ILE A 49 -13.94 15.91 -1.75
CA ILE A 49 -13.76 15.77 -0.29
C ILE A 49 -12.61 16.68 0.14
N LEU A 50 -12.91 17.65 1.00
CA LEU A 50 -11.94 18.64 1.47
C LEU A 50 -11.02 18.07 2.54
N ASP A 51 -11.58 17.30 3.48
CA ASP A 51 -10.80 16.60 4.48
C ASP A 51 -9.94 15.51 3.84
N GLU A 52 -8.62 15.69 3.90
CA GLU A 52 -7.62 14.80 3.29
C GLU A 52 -7.69 13.37 3.84
N PHE A 53 -7.92 13.20 5.14
CA PHE A 53 -8.00 11.89 5.77
C PHE A 53 -9.25 11.13 5.28
N ILE A 54 -10.41 11.79 5.27
CA ILE A 54 -11.66 11.24 4.75
C ILE A 54 -11.50 10.92 3.25
N ARG A 55 -10.86 11.80 2.48
CA ARG A 55 -10.64 11.59 1.05
C ARG A 55 -9.84 10.33 0.77
N VAL A 56 -8.68 10.17 1.40
CA VAL A 56 -7.82 8.98 1.26
C VAL A 56 -8.55 7.72 1.70
N ASN A 57 -9.25 7.76 2.83
CA ASN A 57 -10.00 6.60 3.30
C ASN A 57 -11.14 6.21 2.34
N THR A 58 -11.76 7.20 1.68
CA THR A 58 -12.75 6.98 0.64
C THR A 58 -12.14 6.21 -0.52
N TRP A 59 -11.02 6.69 -1.07
CA TRP A 59 -10.29 6.03 -2.16
C TRP A 59 -9.97 4.57 -1.86
N ILE A 60 -9.35 4.29 -0.70
CA ILE A 60 -9.00 2.91 -0.30
C ILE A 60 -10.25 2.04 -0.20
N ARG A 61 -11.32 2.56 0.39
CA ARG A 61 -12.57 1.82 0.56
C ARG A 61 -13.26 1.56 -0.78
N MET A 62 -13.11 2.45 -1.76
CA MET A 62 -13.58 2.21 -3.12
C MET A 62 -12.83 1.05 -3.78
N VAL A 63 -11.50 0.96 -3.62
CA VAL A 63 -10.71 -0.18 -4.13
C VAL A 63 -11.22 -1.48 -3.50
N ALA A 64 -11.43 -1.51 -2.18
CA ALA A 64 -11.93 -2.69 -1.48
C ALA A 64 -13.31 -3.14 -2.01
N ILE A 65 -14.29 -2.22 -2.10
CA ILE A 65 -15.63 -2.52 -2.60
C ILE A 65 -15.59 -3.01 -4.05
N THR A 66 -14.80 -2.37 -4.90
CA THR A 66 -14.72 -2.75 -6.32
C THR A 66 -14.06 -4.12 -6.49
N THR A 67 -13.10 -4.46 -5.62
CA THR A 67 -12.48 -5.79 -5.54
C THR A 67 -13.48 -6.85 -5.10
N GLU A 68 -14.28 -6.57 -4.06
CA GLU A 68 -15.35 -7.46 -3.56
C GLU A 68 -16.43 -7.72 -4.62
N ASN A 69 -16.75 -6.72 -5.43
CA ASN A 69 -17.70 -6.83 -6.53
C ASN A 69 -17.20 -7.69 -7.72
N LYS A 70 -16.01 -8.29 -7.62
CA LYS A 70 -15.36 -9.16 -8.64
C LYS A 70 -15.18 -8.51 -10.02
N ASN A 71 -15.33 -7.19 -10.11
CA ASN A 71 -15.01 -6.44 -11.32
C ASN A 71 -13.51 -6.07 -11.29
N HIS A 72 -12.65 -7.07 -11.51
CA HIS A 72 -11.21 -6.91 -11.37
C HIS A 72 -10.61 -5.85 -12.29
N GLN A 73 -11.17 -5.66 -13.50
CA GLN A 73 -10.71 -4.60 -14.40
C GLN A 73 -10.98 -3.23 -13.81
N LYS A 74 -12.22 -2.97 -13.39
CA LYS A 74 -12.57 -1.68 -12.80
C LYS A 74 -11.88 -1.45 -11.45
N ALA A 75 -11.69 -2.51 -10.66
CA ALA A 75 -10.96 -2.43 -9.40
C ALA A 75 -9.50 -2.01 -9.61
N ARG A 76 -8.86 -2.48 -10.69
CA ARG A 76 -7.52 -2.01 -11.08
C ARG A 76 -7.54 -0.54 -11.47
N GLU A 77 -8.50 -0.08 -12.28
CA GLU A 77 -8.61 1.35 -12.64
C GLU A 77 -8.74 2.25 -11.40
N VAL A 78 -9.57 1.85 -10.43
CA VAL A 78 -9.71 2.56 -9.15
C VAL A 78 -8.42 2.52 -8.34
N LEU A 79 -7.72 1.37 -8.31
CA LEU A 79 -6.42 1.24 -7.66
C LEU A 79 -5.39 2.19 -8.26
N TYR A 80 -5.24 2.23 -9.59
CA TYR A 80 -4.31 3.13 -10.28
C TYR A 80 -4.59 4.60 -9.93
N SER A 81 -5.85 5.00 -10.01
CA SER A 81 -6.28 6.35 -9.65
C SER A 81 -5.98 6.65 -8.17
N THR A 82 -6.21 5.68 -7.28
CA THR A 82 -5.93 5.83 -5.85
C THR A 82 -4.44 6.00 -5.57
N ILE A 83 -3.58 5.20 -6.21
CA ILE A 83 -2.11 5.30 -6.06
C ILE A 83 -1.62 6.69 -6.49
N GLU A 84 -2.08 7.18 -7.63
CA GLU A 84 -1.73 8.51 -8.12
C GLU A 84 -2.12 9.59 -7.09
N GLN A 85 -3.37 9.57 -6.62
CA GLN A 85 -3.85 10.56 -5.64
C GLN A 85 -3.10 10.47 -4.31
N VAL A 86 -2.90 9.27 -3.77
CA VAL A 86 -2.16 9.04 -2.52
C VAL A 86 -0.71 9.52 -2.64
N SER A 87 -0.07 9.37 -3.81
CA SER A 87 1.31 9.82 -4.02
C SER A 87 1.49 11.35 -3.99
N LEU A 88 0.41 12.11 -4.21
CA LEU A 88 0.40 13.57 -4.16
C LEU A 88 0.11 14.11 -2.75
N MET A 89 -0.16 13.22 -1.79
CA MET A 89 -0.70 13.53 -0.47
C MET A 89 0.30 13.17 0.63
N ASN A 90 0.24 13.86 1.77
CA ASN A 90 1.07 13.53 2.92
C ASN A 90 0.41 12.39 3.72
N THR A 91 0.50 11.18 3.18
CA THR A 91 -0.22 10.02 3.71
C THR A 91 0.58 9.27 4.78
N THR A 92 -0.13 8.47 5.58
CA THR A 92 0.46 7.67 6.65
C THR A 92 0.91 6.31 6.13
N ASP A 93 1.83 5.68 6.86
CA ASP A 93 2.26 4.30 6.57
C ASP A 93 1.10 3.28 6.65
N ASP A 94 0.04 3.56 7.43
CA ASP A 94 -1.18 2.74 7.46
C ASP A 94 -1.93 2.78 6.11
N VAL A 95 -2.03 3.97 5.51
CA VAL A 95 -2.64 4.15 4.18
C VAL A 95 -1.86 3.36 3.14
N LEU A 96 -0.53 3.48 3.14
CA LEU A 96 0.35 2.75 2.23
C LEU A 96 0.23 1.24 2.43
N SER A 97 0.18 0.77 3.68
CA SER A 97 -0.03 -0.64 4.02
C SER A 97 -1.34 -1.19 3.46
N ARG A 98 -2.46 -0.46 3.64
CA ARG A 98 -3.77 -0.84 3.12
C ARG A 98 -3.80 -0.84 1.58
N LEU A 99 -3.09 0.09 0.95
CA LEU A 99 -3.00 0.18 -0.50
C LEU A 99 -2.15 -0.94 -1.10
N ALA A 100 -1.02 -1.28 -0.48
CA ALA A 100 -0.20 -2.44 -0.86
C ALA A 100 -0.99 -3.75 -0.79
N ASN A 101 -1.78 -3.96 0.28
CA ASN A 101 -2.67 -5.11 0.40
C ASN A 101 -3.78 -5.11 -0.68
N SER A 102 -4.32 -3.95 -1.02
CA SER A 102 -5.34 -3.86 -2.07
C SER A 102 -4.76 -4.17 -3.45
N ALA A 103 -3.55 -3.69 -3.74
CA ALA A 103 -2.82 -4.00 -4.95
C ALA A 103 -2.51 -5.50 -5.06
N SER A 104 -2.11 -6.14 -3.96
CA SER A 104 -1.81 -7.57 -3.94
C SER A 104 -3.06 -8.43 -4.19
N LEU A 105 -4.19 -8.11 -3.56
CA LEU A 105 -5.47 -8.79 -3.80
C LEU A 105 -5.94 -8.73 -5.26
N LEU A 106 -5.53 -7.69 -6.00
CA LEU A 106 -5.81 -7.52 -7.42
C LEU A 106 -4.74 -8.13 -8.35
N GLY A 107 -3.76 -8.82 -7.78
CA GLY A 107 -2.63 -9.42 -8.49
C GLY A 107 -1.62 -8.41 -9.04
N GLN A 108 -1.69 -7.14 -8.63
CA GLN A 108 -0.74 -6.09 -9.03
C GLN A 108 0.50 -6.15 -8.13
N LEU A 109 1.23 -7.27 -8.18
CA LEU A 109 2.32 -7.55 -7.24
C LEU A 109 3.46 -6.52 -7.31
N ASP A 110 3.85 -6.08 -8.51
CA ASP A 110 4.87 -5.05 -8.67
C ASP A 110 4.51 -3.76 -7.94
N GLN A 111 3.24 -3.34 -8.04
CA GLN A 111 2.74 -2.17 -7.34
C GLN A 111 2.67 -2.41 -5.83
N ALA A 112 2.20 -3.58 -5.40
CA ALA A 112 2.12 -3.92 -3.98
C ALA A 112 3.50 -3.85 -3.31
N PHE A 113 4.54 -4.41 -3.95
CA PHE A 113 5.91 -4.34 -3.46
C PHE A 113 6.47 -2.92 -3.49
N ALA A 114 6.23 -2.14 -4.54
CA ALA A 114 6.70 -0.76 -4.63
C ALA A 114 6.07 0.13 -3.55
N ILE A 115 4.75 -0.01 -3.31
CA ILE A 115 4.04 0.71 -2.26
C ILE A 115 4.56 0.29 -0.88
N ALA A 116 4.72 -1.01 -0.64
CA ALA A 116 5.29 -1.51 0.61
C ALA A 116 6.68 -0.92 0.87
N GLN A 117 7.55 -0.85 -0.16
CA GLN A 117 8.88 -0.24 -0.05
C GLN A 117 8.85 1.27 0.28
N SER A 118 7.77 1.98 -0.05
CA SER A 118 7.62 3.40 0.27
C SER A 118 7.21 3.70 1.71
N ILE A 119 6.79 2.68 2.48
CA ILE A 119 6.46 2.80 3.89
C ILE A 119 7.69 3.25 4.67
N SER A 120 7.58 4.29 5.49
CA SER A 120 8.72 4.84 6.22
C SER A 120 9.07 4.02 7.47
N ASP A 121 8.07 3.61 8.25
CA ASP A 121 8.28 2.74 9.41
C ASP A 121 8.79 1.35 8.98
N THR A 122 9.99 1.02 9.44
CA THR A 122 10.65 -0.23 9.03
C THR A 122 9.93 -1.47 9.56
N ALA A 123 9.27 -1.41 10.73
CA ALA A 123 8.51 -2.57 11.23
C ALA A 123 7.32 -2.88 10.33
N GLN A 124 6.56 -1.85 9.97
CA GLN A 124 5.41 -1.97 9.08
C GLN A 124 5.84 -2.41 7.68
N ARG A 125 6.88 -1.78 7.11
CA ARG A 125 7.42 -2.13 5.79
C ARG A 125 7.83 -3.60 5.73
N VAL A 126 8.68 -4.05 6.65
CA VAL A 126 9.15 -5.45 6.69
C VAL A 126 7.99 -6.42 6.86
N LYS A 127 7.04 -6.13 7.75
CA LYS A 127 5.85 -6.97 7.95
C LYS A 127 5.02 -7.13 6.68
N ILE A 128 4.75 -6.03 5.97
CA ILE A 128 3.97 -6.07 4.72
C ILE A 128 4.75 -6.83 3.63
N LEU A 129 6.03 -6.53 3.45
CA LEU A 129 6.88 -7.22 2.46
C LEU A 129 6.95 -8.73 2.72
N ALA A 130 7.14 -9.14 3.99
CA ALA A 130 7.16 -10.54 4.37
C ALA A 130 5.80 -11.22 4.09
N THR A 131 4.69 -10.53 4.40
CA THR A 131 3.34 -11.03 4.10
C THR A 131 3.15 -11.21 2.58
N LEU A 132 3.60 -10.27 1.76
CA LEU A 132 3.51 -10.35 0.30
C LEU A 132 4.35 -11.52 -0.25
N ILE A 133 5.58 -11.69 0.23
CA ILE A 133 6.45 -12.82 -0.18
C ILE A 133 5.79 -14.14 0.18
N GLN A 134 5.30 -14.30 1.41
CA GLN A 134 4.66 -15.54 1.87
C GLN A 134 3.36 -15.86 1.12
N THR A 135 2.57 -14.85 0.79
CA THR A 135 1.26 -15.05 0.17
C THR A 135 1.37 -15.40 -1.31
N TYR A 136 2.33 -14.80 -2.01
CA TYR A 136 2.42 -14.89 -3.47
C TYR A 136 3.61 -15.69 -3.99
N ASP A 137 4.51 -16.12 -3.09
CA ASP A 137 5.68 -16.94 -3.36
C ASP A 137 6.43 -16.50 -4.64
N PRO A 138 6.95 -15.26 -4.67
CA PRO A 138 7.68 -14.76 -5.83
C PRO A 138 8.97 -15.57 -6.03
N THR A 139 9.57 -15.46 -7.21
CA THR A 139 10.78 -16.22 -7.54
C THR A 139 11.90 -15.98 -6.50
N PRO A 140 12.79 -16.96 -6.27
CA PRO A 140 13.91 -16.80 -5.34
C PRO A 140 14.74 -15.53 -5.60
N GLU A 141 14.92 -15.16 -6.87
CA GLU A 141 15.66 -13.94 -7.27
C GLU A 141 14.93 -12.68 -6.82
N ARG A 142 13.60 -12.66 -6.92
CA ARG A 142 12.80 -11.53 -6.48
C ARG A 142 12.79 -11.42 -4.96
N THR A 143 12.62 -12.53 -4.25
CA THR A 143 12.73 -12.58 -2.78
C THR A 143 14.09 -12.11 -2.31
N LEU A 144 15.16 -12.59 -2.94
CA LEU A 144 16.54 -12.15 -2.70
C LEU A 144 16.70 -10.65 -2.91
N SER A 145 16.18 -10.11 -4.02
CA SER A 145 16.29 -8.68 -4.32
C SER A 145 15.63 -7.79 -3.27
N ILE A 146 14.46 -8.20 -2.75
CA ILE A 146 13.72 -7.47 -1.72
C ILE A 146 14.48 -7.51 -0.39
N ILE A 147 14.92 -8.70 0.03
CA ILE A 147 15.71 -8.88 1.25
C ILE A 147 16.98 -8.03 1.17
N GLN A 148 17.71 -8.13 0.07
CA GLN A 148 18.94 -7.37 -0.13
C GLN A 148 18.70 -5.85 -0.11
N SER A 149 17.64 -5.36 -0.77
CA SER A 149 17.34 -3.93 -0.76
C SER A 149 17.03 -3.40 0.64
N GLU A 150 16.29 -4.16 1.45
CA GLU A 150 15.93 -3.76 2.82
C GLU A 150 17.15 -3.72 3.74
N TRP A 151 18.03 -4.73 3.66
CA TRP A 151 19.30 -4.76 4.42
C TRP A 151 20.27 -3.66 4.01
N TYR A 152 20.29 -3.28 2.73
CA TYR A 152 21.12 -2.19 2.26
C TYR A 152 20.60 -0.82 2.72
N GLN A 153 19.28 -0.62 2.68
CA GLN A 153 18.64 0.66 3.00
C GLN A 153 18.67 0.97 4.50
N VAL A 154 18.28 0.02 5.35
CA VAL A 154 18.14 0.25 6.80
C VAL A 154 19.19 -0.52 7.58
N LYS A 155 20.43 -0.05 7.43
CA LYS A 155 21.59 -0.65 8.11
C LYS A 155 21.35 -0.70 9.62
N HIS A 156 21.57 -1.87 10.21
CA HIS A 156 21.53 -2.11 11.66
C HIS A 156 20.14 -2.04 12.33
N ASP A 157 19.04 -2.17 11.57
CA ASP A 157 17.72 -2.28 12.17
C ASP A 157 17.39 -3.73 12.54
N SER A 158 17.16 -3.98 13.83
CA SER A 158 16.87 -5.32 14.33
C SER A 158 15.57 -5.91 13.77
N ARG A 159 14.67 -5.08 13.21
CA ARG A 159 13.43 -5.53 12.60
C ARG A 159 13.66 -6.28 11.29
N LEU A 160 14.79 -6.07 10.63
CA LEU A 160 15.14 -6.83 9.43
C LEU A 160 15.27 -8.33 9.70
N TRP A 161 15.56 -8.73 10.95
CA TRP A 161 15.57 -10.14 11.34
C TRP A 161 14.21 -10.85 11.17
N ASP A 162 13.10 -10.11 11.02
CA ASP A 162 11.79 -10.71 10.70
C ASP A 162 11.76 -11.35 9.30
N PHE A 163 12.68 -10.98 8.40
CA PHE A 163 12.87 -11.66 7.12
C PHE A 163 13.70 -12.94 7.22
N LEU A 164 14.30 -13.27 8.37
CA LEU A 164 15.18 -14.44 8.51
C LEU A 164 14.52 -15.76 8.04
N PRO A 165 13.24 -16.05 8.35
CA PRO A 165 12.57 -17.25 7.82
C PRO A 165 12.50 -17.30 6.29
N LEU A 166 12.49 -16.13 5.63
CA LEU A 166 12.47 -16.01 4.16
C LEU A 166 13.88 -16.05 3.57
N ALA A 167 14.89 -15.62 4.33
CA ALA A 167 16.29 -15.65 3.91
C ALA A 167 16.92 -17.05 4.03
N ILE A 168 16.55 -17.84 5.05
CA ILE A 168 17.17 -19.15 5.32
C ILE A 168 17.13 -20.08 4.10
N PRO A 169 15.99 -20.31 3.41
CA PRO A 169 15.94 -21.19 2.25
C PRO A 169 16.80 -20.72 1.08
N LEU A 170 17.16 -19.42 1.04
CA LEU A 170 17.99 -18.83 0.00
C LEU A 170 19.48 -19.01 0.26
N LEU A 171 19.91 -19.31 1.49
CA LEU A 171 21.33 -19.39 1.85
C LEU A 171 22.06 -20.52 1.12
N ASP A 172 21.38 -21.62 0.80
CA ASP A 172 21.97 -22.73 0.05
C ASP A 172 22.31 -22.34 -1.39
N GLN A 173 21.47 -21.50 -2.00
CA GLN A 173 21.63 -21.03 -3.39
C GLN A 173 22.47 -19.76 -3.48
N TYR A 174 22.43 -18.94 -2.43
CA TYR A 174 23.10 -17.65 -2.34
C TYR A 174 23.90 -17.53 -1.03
N PRO A 175 25.00 -18.27 -0.84
CA PRO A 175 25.76 -18.26 0.42
C PRO A 175 26.30 -16.89 0.81
N TRP A 176 26.58 -16.03 -0.19
CA TRP A 176 27.03 -14.66 0.02
C TRP A 176 25.98 -13.80 0.74
N LEU A 177 24.68 -14.15 0.67
CA LEU A 177 23.61 -13.44 1.38
C LEU A 177 23.83 -13.48 2.89
N GLY A 178 24.27 -14.63 3.43
CA GLY A 178 24.60 -14.75 4.85
C GLY A 178 25.72 -13.80 5.25
N ILE A 179 26.75 -13.65 4.40
CA ILE A 179 27.83 -12.68 4.61
C ILE A 179 27.26 -11.25 4.57
N ALA A 180 26.46 -10.90 3.56
CA ALA A 180 25.91 -9.56 3.41
C ALA A 180 24.99 -9.14 4.58
N ILE A 181 24.18 -10.08 5.09
CA ILE A 181 23.33 -9.87 6.28
C ILE A 181 24.19 -9.63 7.52
N LEU A 182 25.26 -10.40 7.69
CA LEU A 182 26.08 -10.41 8.91
C LEU A 182 27.20 -9.36 8.92
N GLU A 183 27.73 -8.95 7.77
CA GLU A 183 28.91 -8.08 7.65
C GLU A 183 28.70 -6.72 8.35
N ASN A 184 27.46 -6.26 8.41
CA ASN A 184 27.12 -5.01 9.07
C ASN A 184 26.74 -5.18 10.54
N GLU A 185 26.65 -6.38 11.08
CA GLU A 185 26.27 -6.59 12.47
C GLU A 185 27.38 -6.19 13.45
N LYS A 186 27.01 -5.44 14.49
CA LYS A 186 27.98 -4.92 15.48
C LYS A 186 28.77 -6.04 16.14
N TRP A 187 28.12 -7.15 16.48
CA TRP A 187 28.74 -8.29 17.14
C TRP A 187 29.72 -9.03 16.21
N VAL A 188 29.44 -9.09 14.89
CA VAL A 188 30.34 -9.69 13.89
C VAL A 188 31.62 -8.86 13.76
N LYS A 189 31.46 -7.54 13.64
CA LYS A 189 32.61 -6.62 13.60
C LYS A 189 33.46 -6.70 14.87
N GLN A 190 32.84 -6.86 16.04
CA GLN A 190 33.56 -7.04 17.30
C GLN A 190 34.40 -8.32 17.32
N GLN A 191 33.90 -9.42 16.75
CA GLN A 191 34.65 -10.68 16.69
C GLN A 191 35.85 -10.62 15.72
N GLN A 192 35.74 -9.84 14.64
CA GLN A 192 36.83 -9.65 13.68
C GLN A 192 38.03 -8.89 14.27
N VAL A 193 37.80 -8.00 15.24
CA VAL A 193 38.87 -7.24 15.92
C VAL A 193 39.78 -8.14 16.77
N TRP A 194 39.30 -9.31 17.22
CA TRP A 194 40.11 -10.26 18.01
C TRP A 194 40.91 -11.25 17.17
N LEU A 195 40.81 -11.17 15.84
CA LEU A 195 41.48 -12.07 14.89
C LEU A 195 42.67 -11.41 14.15
N VAL A 196 43.05 -10.19 14.54
CA VAL A 196 44.22 -9.44 14.04
C VAL A 196 45.20 -9.23 15.19
#